data_AF-A0A0H5CDW0-F1
#
_entry.id   AF-A0A0H5CDW0-F1
#
_cell.length_a   1.000
_cell.length_b   1.000
_cell.length_c   1.000
_cell.angle_alpha   90.00
_cell.angle_beta   90.00
_cell.angle_gamma   90.00
#
_symmetry.space_group_name_H-M   'P 1'
#
loop_
_entity.id
_entity.type
_entity.pdbx_description
1 polymer ?
#
loop_
_entity_poly.entity_id
_entity_poly.type
_entity_poly.pdbx_seq_one_letter_code
_entity_poly.pdbx_strand_id
1 'polypeptide(L)'
;MVEHKNGRFQKKKNPYLDRRESKNREIRQALTHKARLKRKYLKELERSGESVPDKEEVHRHRVVREADKGPSFQERQQIAKERKKFLRELREKEKKQRMETVQLKREARDKKKELLSQKTRTGQPLMGPRINNLLEKIQKQYGNDQ
;
A
#
# COMPACT_ATOMS: atom_id res chain seq x y z
N MET A 1 9.67 -74.40 -4.62
CA MET A 1 9.67 -73.18 -5.46
C MET A 1 9.00 -72.07 -4.66
N VAL A 2 9.73 -71.02 -4.28
CA VAL A 2 9.20 -69.89 -3.50
C VAL A 2 9.07 -68.69 -4.42
N GLU A 3 7.84 -68.40 -4.86
CA GLU A 3 7.53 -67.23 -5.69
C GLU A 3 7.70 -65.95 -4.88
N HIS A 4 8.68 -65.14 -5.27
CA HIS A 4 8.86 -63.80 -4.74
C HIS A 4 7.92 -62.84 -5.48
N LYS A 5 6.87 -62.36 -4.80
CA LYS A 5 5.98 -61.33 -5.31
C LYS A 5 6.73 -60.01 -5.43
N ASN A 6 7.22 -59.71 -6.64
CA ASN A 6 7.79 -58.42 -7.00
C ASN A 6 6.71 -57.32 -6.93
N GLY A 7 6.56 -56.69 -5.76
CA GLY A 7 5.76 -55.49 -5.57
C GLY A 7 6.38 -54.32 -6.32
N ARG A 8 5.84 -53.99 -7.51
CA ARG A 8 6.21 -52.80 -8.26
C ARG A 8 6.00 -51.56 -7.38
N PHE A 9 7.08 -50.88 -6.99
CA PHE A 9 7.02 -49.55 -6.42
C PHE A 9 6.46 -48.59 -7.48
N GLN A 10 5.14 -48.39 -7.46
CA GLN A 10 4.46 -47.38 -8.25
C GLN A 10 5.00 -46.00 -7.84
N LYS A 11 5.76 -45.35 -8.74
CA LYS A 11 6.25 -43.98 -8.52
C LYS A 11 5.05 -43.07 -8.27
N LYS A 12 4.94 -42.53 -7.05
CA LYS A 12 3.87 -41.59 -6.69
C LYS A 12 4.00 -40.36 -7.61
N LYS A 13 2.91 -40.00 -8.30
CA LYS A 13 2.85 -38.77 -9.11
C LYS A 13 3.15 -37.56 -8.22
N ASN A 14 3.87 -36.58 -8.75
CA ASN A 14 4.22 -35.36 -8.01
C ASN A 14 2.91 -34.67 -7.54
N PRO A 15 2.67 -34.54 -6.23
CA PRO A 15 1.42 -34.02 -5.70
C PRO A 15 1.16 -32.56 -6.10
N TYR A 16 2.20 -31.82 -6.53
CA TYR A 16 2.09 -30.41 -6.90
C TYR A 16 1.75 -30.16 -8.38
N LEU A 17 1.52 -31.22 -9.18
CA LEU A 17 1.06 -31.09 -10.57
C LEU A 17 -0.32 -30.43 -10.65
N ASP A 18 -1.22 -30.77 -9.73
CA ASP A 18 -2.50 -30.09 -9.55
C ASP A 18 -2.52 -29.34 -8.21
N ARG A 19 -2.25 -28.03 -8.28
CA ARG A 19 -2.24 -27.15 -7.10
C ARG A 19 -3.58 -27.14 -6.37
N ARG A 20 -4.70 -27.32 -7.07
CA ARG A 20 -6.03 -27.29 -6.47
C ARG A 20 -6.30 -28.57 -5.68
N GLU A 21 -6.02 -29.73 -6.29
CA GLU A 21 -6.19 -31.02 -5.61
C GLU A 21 -5.22 -31.20 -4.44
N SER A 22 -3.96 -30.78 -4.61
CA SER A 22 -2.96 -30.84 -3.54
C SER A 22 -3.40 -30.04 -2.32
N LYS A 23 -3.82 -28.79 -2.54
CA LYS A 23 -4.32 -27.91 -1.47
C LYS A 23 -5.58 -28.47 -0.81
N ASN A 24 -6.51 -29.02 -1.60
CA ASN A 24 -7.70 -29.66 -1.06
C ASN A 24 -7.37 -30.87 -0.17
N ARG A 25 -6.37 -31.67 -0.56
CA ARG A 25 -5.89 -32.81 0.24
C ARG A 25 -5.26 -32.36 1.55
N GLU A 26 -4.41 -31.33 1.51
CA GLU A 26 -3.82 -30.73 2.71
C GLU A 26 -4.90 -30.19 3.66
N ILE A 27 -5.91 -29.50 3.13
CA ILE A 27 -7.06 -29.01 3.91
C ILE A 27 -7.77 -30.17 4.61
N ARG A 28 -8.08 -31.26 3.90
CA ARG A 28 -8.73 -32.45 4.50
C ARG A 28 -7.88 -33.09 5.60
N GLN A 29 -6.56 -33.21 5.37
CA GLN A 29 -5.64 -33.75 6.37
C GLN A 29 -5.59 -32.86 7.61
N ALA A 30 -5.49 -31.54 7.45
CA ALA A 30 -5.49 -30.59 8.54
C ALA A 30 -6.80 -30.64 9.35
N LEU A 31 -7.96 -30.71 8.67
CA LEU A 31 -9.26 -30.85 9.33
C LEU A 31 -9.37 -32.14 10.14
N THR A 32 -8.91 -33.25 9.57
CA THR A 32 -8.92 -34.56 10.25
C THR A 32 -8.00 -34.56 11.46
N HIS A 33 -6.78 -34.02 11.31
CA HIS A 33 -5.82 -33.87 12.41
C HIS A 33 -6.41 -33.00 13.54
N LYS A 34 -7.00 -31.85 13.20
CA LYS A 34 -7.66 -30.96 14.16
C LYS A 34 -8.80 -31.67 14.90
N ALA A 35 -9.64 -32.44 14.21
CA ALA A 35 -10.71 -33.20 14.83
C ALA A 35 -10.16 -34.28 15.80
N ARG A 36 -9.06 -34.94 15.41
CA ARG A 36 -8.38 -35.94 16.26
C ARG A 36 -7.79 -35.31 17.51
N LEU A 37 -7.11 -34.17 17.38
CA LEU A 37 -6.60 -33.41 18.52
C LEU A 37 -7.72 -32.96 19.46
N LYS A 38 -8.82 -32.43 18.91
CA LYS A 38 -9.99 -32.04 19.71
C LYS A 38 -10.54 -33.22 20.53
N ARG A 39 -10.68 -34.40 19.91
CA ARG A 39 -11.13 -35.61 20.61
C ARG A 39 -10.14 -36.04 21.69
N LYS A 40 -8.83 -35.97 21.42
CA LYS A 40 -7.79 -36.32 22.40
C LYS A 40 -7.84 -35.39 23.61
N TYR A 41 -7.90 -34.09 23.34
CA TYR A 41 -7.99 -33.05 24.38
C TYR A 41 -9.20 -33.26 25.30
N LEU A 42 -10.38 -33.52 24.73
CA LEU A 42 -11.58 -33.78 25.53
C LEU A 42 -11.45 -35.02 26.42
N LYS A 43 -10.84 -36.10 25.91
CA LYS A 43 -10.55 -37.30 26.72
C LYS A 43 -9.54 -37.04 27.84
N GLU A 44 -8.55 -36.19 27.59
CA GLU A 44 -7.56 -35.80 28.61
C GLU A 44 -8.19 -34.93 29.71
N LEU A 45 -9.11 -34.02 29.36
CA LEU A 45 -9.92 -33.25 30.32
C LEU A 45 -10.79 -34.18 31.18
N GLU A 46 -11.51 -35.13 30.56
CA GLU A 46 -12.31 -36.12 31.29
C GLU A 46 -11.45 -36.96 32.25
N ARG A 47 -10.22 -37.30 31.86
CA ARG A 47 -9.29 -38.09 32.67
C ARG A 47 -8.67 -37.30 33.83
N SER A 48 -8.46 -36.00 33.67
CA SER A 48 -7.92 -35.11 34.70
C SER A 48 -8.99 -34.60 35.67
N GLY A 49 -10.28 -34.85 35.36
CA GLY A 49 -11.41 -34.39 36.18
C GLY A 49 -11.75 -32.91 35.99
N GLU A 50 -11.17 -32.26 34.99
CA GLU A 50 -11.44 -30.87 34.66
C GLU A 50 -12.75 -30.75 33.86
N SER A 51 -13.49 -29.65 34.08
CA SER A 51 -14.78 -29.42 33.42
C SER A 51 -14.61 -29.21 31.91
N VAL A 52 -15.34 -29.98 31.11
CA VAL A 52 -15.44 -29.75 29.66
C VAL A 52 -16.18 -28.43 29.41
N PRO A 53 -15.65 -27.52 28.58
CA PRO A 53 -16.30 -26.23 28.30
C PRO A 53 -17.71 -26.44 27.73
N ASP A 54 -18.68 -25.73 28.29
CA ASP A 54 -20.08 -25.88 27.89
C ASP A 54 -20.31 -25.37 26.47
N LYS A 55 -21.19 -26.06 25.73
CA LYS A 55 -21.47 -25.72 24.31
C LYS A 55 -21.95 -24.27 24.15
N GLU A 56 -22.62 -23.74 25.17
CA GLU A 56 -23.12 -22.36 25.19
C GLU A 56 -22.00 -21.32 25.35
N GLU A 57 -20.97 -21.60 26.16
CA GLU A 57 -19.82 -20.70 26.30
C GLU A 57 -19.00 -20.60 25.01
N VAL A 58 -18.84 -21.73 24.31
CA VAL A 58 -18.19 -21.75 22.99
C VAL A 58 -19.01 -20.96 21.97
N HIS A 59 -20.35 -21.01 22.04
CA HIS A 59 -21.21 -20.23 21.18
C HIS A 59 -21.14 -18.73 21.49
N ARG A 60 -21.14 -18.33 22.78
CA ARG A 60 -20.98 -16.94 23.21
C ARG A 60 -19.65 -16.36 22.72
N HIS A 61 -18.53 -17.05 22.94
CA HIS A 61 -17.23 -16.61 22.45
C HIS A 61 -17.14 -16.53 20.93
N ARG A 62 -17.89 -17.38 20.20
CA ARG A 62 -17.99 -17.28 18.75
C ARG A 62 -18.71 -15.99 18.35
N VAL A 63 -19.88 -15.70 18.91
CA VAL A 63 -20.67 -14.50 18.56
C VAL A 63 -19.87 -13.21 18.82
N VAL A 64 -19.16 -13.14 19.95
CA VAL A 64 -18.28 -12.00 20.27
C VAL A 64 -17.17 -11.82 19.22
N ARG A 65 -16.56 -12.91 18.74
CA ARG A 65 -15.57 -12.86 17.64
C ARG A 65 -16.16 -12.53 16.29
N GLU A 66 -17.45 -12.78 16.07
CA GLU A 66 -18.12 -12.45 14.81
C GLU A 66 -18.52 -10.97 14.72
N ALA A 67 -18.78 -10.32 15.86
CA ALA A 67 -19.01 -8.87 15.96
C ALA A 67 -17.74 -8.04 15.66
N ASP A 68 -16.55 -8.61 15.88
CA ASP A 68 -15.26 -7.95 15.68
C ASP A 68 -14.67 -8.18 14.27
N LYS A 69 -15.48 -8.73 13.35
CA LYS A 69 -15.09 -8.88 11.95
C LYS A 69 -15.12 -7.49 11.31
N GLY A 70 -13.95 -6.87 11.17
CA GLY A 70 -13.77 -5.60 10.45
C GLY A 70 -14.41 -5.61 9.04
N PRO A 71 -14.40 -4.45 8.35
CA PRO A 71 -15.35 -4.13 7.28
C PRO A 71 -15.52 -5.22 6.23
N SER A 72 -16.74 -5.35 5.71
CA SER A 72 -17.07 -6.31 4.65
C SER A 72 -16.11 -6.20 3.48
N PHE A 73 -15.93 -7.29 2.72
CA PHE A 73 -15.09 -7.26 1.53
C PHE A 73 -15.49 -6.16 0.55
N GLN A 74 -16.79 -5.90 0.41
CA GLN A 74 -17.32 -4.84 -0.44
C GLN A 74 -16.94 -3.45 0.09
N GLU A 75 -17.08 -3.22 1.40
CA GLU A 75 -16.67 -1.98 2.07
C GLU A 75 -15.15 -1.77 1.94
N ARG A 76 -14.34 -2.82 2.12
CA ARG A 76 -12.90 -2.76 1.89
C ARG A 76 -12.54 -2.37 0.46
N GLN A 77 -13.28 -2.87 -0.54
CA GLN A 77 -13.08 -2.46 -1.92
C GLN A 77 -13.46 -0.99 -2.16
N GLN A 78 -14.55 -0.51 -1.57
CA GLN A 78 -14.98 0.88 -1.69
C GLN A 78 -13.95 1.82 -1.06
N ILE A 79 -13.51 1.54 0.17
CA ILE A 79 -12.46 2.29 0.86
C ILE A 79 -11.17 2.32 0.03
N ALA A 80 -10.78 1.19 -0.57
CA ALA A 80 -9.59 1.14 -1.43
C ALA A 80 -9.74 1.99 -2.71
N LYS A 81 -10.94 2.02 -3.32
CA LYS A 81 -11.24 2.85 -4.48
C LYS A 81 -11.19 4.34 -4.13
N GLU A 82 -11.80 4.73 -3.01
CA GLU A 82 -11.80 6.11 -2.52
C GLU A 82 -10.39 6.61 -2.22
N ARG A 83 -9.59 5.81 -1.51
CA ARG A 83 -8.17 6.13 -1.24
C ARG A 83 -7.39 6.34 -2.54
N LYS A 84 -7.58 5.48 -3.53
CA LYS A 84 -6.92 5.63 -4.84
C LYS A 84 -7.39 6.89 -5.57
N LYS A 85 -8.67 7.21 -5.53
CA LYS A 85 -9.24 8.42 -6.13
C LYS A 85 -8.66 9.68 -5.48
N PHE A 86 -8.67 9.74 -4.16
CA PHE A 86 -8.11 10.86 -3.39
C PHE A 86 -6.62 11.08 -3.68
N LEU A 87 -5.81 10.02 -3.68
CA LEU A 87 -4.38 10.11 -4.01
C LEU A 87 -4.14 10.61 -5.43
N ARG A 88 -5.00 10.20 -6.39
CA ARG A 88 -4.92 10.69 -7.77
C ARG A 88 -5.25 12.18 -7.85
N GLU A 89 -6.32 12.62 -7.19
CA GLU A 89 -6.70 14.04 -7.15
C GLU A 89 -5.62 14.91 -6.49
N LEU A 90 -5.00 14.43 -5.42
CA LEU A 90 -3.89 15.12 -4.75
C LEU A 90 -2.71 15.33 -5.73
N ARG A 91 -2.28 14.27 -6.41
CA ARG A 91 -1.19 14.34 -7.41
C ARG A 91 -1.53 15.26 -8.57
N GLU A 92 -2.78 15.25 -9.04
CA GLU A 92 -3.22 16.14 -10.12
C GLU A 92 -3.18 17.61 -9.67
N LYS A 93 -3.59 17.91 -8.42
CA LYS A 93 -3.48 19.26 -7.84
C LYS A 93 -2.02 19.72 -7.71
N GLU A 94 -1.15 18.88 -7.17
CA GLU A 94 0.29 19.17 -7.06
C GLU A 94 0.92 19.44 -8.43
N LYS A 95 0.57 18.64 -9.43
CA LYS A 95 1.05 18.83 -10.80
C LYS A 95 0.57 20.17 -11.37
N LYS A 96 -0.70 20.54 -11.16
CA LYS A 96 -1.23 21.84 -11.62
C LYS A 96 -0.51 23.01 -10.96
N GLN A 97 -0.36 23.00 -9.63
CA GLN A 97 0.36 24.04 -8.90
C GLN A 97 1.83 24.16 -9.37
N ARG A 98 2.49 23.03 -9.63
CA ARG A 98 3.85 23.04 -10.17
C ARG A 98 3.90 23.65 -11.58
N MET A 99 2.94 23.34 -12.44
CA MET A 99 2.88 23.95 -13.77
C MET A 99 2.61 25.44 -13.72
N GLU A 100 1.67 25.88 -12.87
CA GLU A 100 1.35 27.30 -12.67
C GLU A 100 2.56 28.07 -12.16
N THR A 101 3.27 27.57 -11.14
CA THR A 101 4.47 28.23 -10.62
C THR A 101 5.60 28.30 -11.66
N VAL A 102 5.75 27.28 -12.50
CA VAL A 102 6.72 27.30 -13.61
C VAL A 102 6.33 28.32 -14.66
N GLN A 103 5.04 28.40 -15.02
CA GLN A 103 4.52 29.38 -15.97
C GLN A 103 4.72 30.81 -15.47
N LEU A 104 4.32 31.11 -14.23
CA LEU A 104 4.51 32.42 -13.61
C LEU A 104 5.99 32.83 -13.59
N LYS A 105 6.90 31.89 -13.23
CA LYS A 105 8.35 32.13 -13.24
C LYS A 105 8.91 32.33 -14.65
N ARG A 106 8.28 31.75 -15.68
CA ARG A 106 8.68 31.91 -17.08
C ARG A 106 8.22 33.28 -17.59
N GLU A 107 6.96 33.62 -17.39
CA GLU A 107 6.39 34.92 -17.76
C GLU A 107 7.14 36.08 -17.08
N ALA A 108 7.46 35.96 -15.79
CA ALA A 108 8.25 36.96 -15.09
C ALA A 108 9.66 37.11 -15.68
N ARG A 109 10.28 36.00 -16.12
CA ARG A 109 11.59 36.03 -16.80
C ARG A 109 11.50 36.68 -18.18
N ASP A 110 10.46 36.37 -18.94
CA ASP A 110 10.25 36.92 -20.28
C ASP A 110 10.00 38.43 -20.21
N LYS A 111 9.14 38.90 -19.30
CA LYS A 111 8.95 40.33 -19.02
C LYS A 111 10.25 41.02 -18.61
N LYS A 112 11.03 40.39 -17.71
CA LYS A 112 12.32 40.94 -17.27
C LYS A 112 13.33 41.02 -18.41
N LYS A 113 13.35 40.00 -19.29
CA LYS A 113 14.21 39.96 -20.48
C LYS A 113 13.83 41.07 -21.45
N GLU A 114 12.54 41.28 -21.69
CA GLU A 114 12.02 42.33 -22.56
C GLU A 114 12.44 43.72 -22.05
N LEU A 115 12.22 44.01 -20.77
CA LEU A 115 12.63 45.27 -20.15
C LEU A 115 14.14 45.52 -20.27
N LEU A 116 14.97 44.49 -20.06
CA LEU A 116 16.44 44.60 -20.14
C LEU A 116 17.00 44.67 -21.58
N SER A 117 16.18 44.28 -22.56
CA SER A 117 16.54 44.30 -23.99
C SER A 117 16.34 45.67 -24.63
N GLN A 118 15.62 46.58 -23.99
CA GLN A 118 15.36 47.93 -24.48
C GLN A 118 16.67 48.71 -24.66
N LYS A 119 16.73 49.50 -25.74
CA LYS A 119 17.87 50.33 -26.11
C LYS A 119 17.44 51.78 -26.30
N THR A 120 18.34 52.72 -26.04
CA THR A 120 18.16 54.14 -26.33
C THR A 120 18.26 54.41 -27.83
N ARG A 121 17.89 55.61 -28.26
CA ARG A 121 17.96 56.04 -29.66
C ARG A 121 19.36 55.88 -30.30
N THR A 122 20.42 55.97 -29.49
CA THR A 122 21.82 55.82 -29.91
C THR A 122 22.31 54.37 -29.86
N GLY A 123 21.45 53.40 -29.51
CA GLY A 123 21.76 51.97 -29.47
C GLY A 123 22.36 51.48 -28.15
N GLN A 124 22.59 52.36 -27.17
CA GLN A 124 23.03 51.96 -25.83
C GLN A 124 21.91 51.21 -25.09
N PRO A 125 22.22 50.25 -24.21
CA PRO A 125 21.19 49.62 -23.39
C PRO A 125 20.51 50.65 -22.50
N LEU A 126 19.18 50.56 -22.36
CA LEU A 126 18.44 51.44 -21.45
C LEU A 126 18.87 51.13 -20.00
N MET A 127 19.49 52.11 -19.35
CA MET A 127 20.15 51.89 -18.06
C MET A 127 19.19 51.85 -16.87
N GLY A 128 18.04 52.53 -16.91
CA GLY A 128 17.07 52.57 -15.80
C GLY A 128 16.69 51.19 -15.24
N PRO A 129 16.20 50.24 -16.07
CA PRO A 129 15.92 48.88 -15.62
C PRO A 129 17.14 48.14 -15.06
N ARG A 130 18.34 48.41 -15.58
CA ARG A 130 19.59 47.78 -15.12
C ARG A 130 20.07 48.33 -13.79
N ILE A 131 19.91 49.65 -13.58
CA ILE A 131 20.21 50.33 -12.32
C ILE A 131 19.30 49.78 -11.22
N ASN A 132 17.99 49.66 -11.45
CA ASN A 132 17.06 49.10 -10.46
C ASN A 132 17.44 47.66 -10.07
N ASN A 133 17.80 46.82 -11.04
CA ASN A 133 18.32 45.48 -10.75
C ASN A 133 19.61 45.47 -9.92
N LEU A 134 20.47 46.48 -10.09
CA LEU A 134 21.69 46.62 -9.29
C LEU A 134 21.35 47.05 -7.86
N LEU A 135 20.46 48.03 -7.70
CA LEU A 135 19.99 48.50 -6.39
C LEU A 135 19.29 47.37 -5.61
N GLU A 136 18.42 46.58 -6.26
CA GLU A 136 17.78 45.40 -5.65
C GLU A 136 18.81 44.38 -5.15
N LYS A 137 19.90 44.14 -5.91
CA LYS A 137 20.96 43.21 -5.51
C LYS A 137 21.74 43.73 -4.31
N ILE A 138 22.09 45.02 -4.31
CA ILE A 138 22.77 45.67 -3.20
C ILE A 138 21.89 45.60 -1.94
N GLN A 139 20.61 45.95 -2.06
CA GLN A 139 19.66 45.87 -0.96
C GLN A 139 19.51 44.43 -0.45
N LYS A 140 19.48 43.43 -1.32
CA LYS A 140 19.40 42.02 -0.90
C LYS A 140 20.66 41.52 -0.21
N GLN A 141 21.84 42.01 -0.61
CA GLN A 141 23.12 41.61 -0.04
C GLN A 141 23.39 42.26 1.31
N TYR A 142 23.06 43.54 1.47
CA TYR A 142 23.42 44.32 2.67
C TYR A 142 22.23 44.70 3.55
N GLY A 143 21.00 44.55 3.08
CA GLY A 143 19.77 44.84 3.84
C GLY A 143 19.27 43.68 4.71
N ASN A 144 19.93 42.52 4.67
CA ASN A 144 19.67 41.38 5.58
C ASN A 144 20.67 41.31 6.75
N ASP A 145 21.65 42.23 6.79
CA ASP A 145 22.68 42.32 7.83
C ASP A 145 22.34 43.35 8.93
N GLN A 146 21.06 43.73 9.04
CA GLN A 146 20.49 44.62 10.06
C GLN A 146 19.32 43.95 10.77
#